data_AF-A0AAD3RGM5-F1
#
_entry.id   AF-A0AAD3RGM5-F1
#
_cell.length_a   1.000
_cell.length_b   1.000
_cell.length_c   1.000
_cell.angle_alpha   90.00
_cell.angle_beta   90.00
_cell.angle_gamma   90.00
#
_symmetry.space_group_name_H-M   'P 1'
#
loop_
_entity.id
_entity.type
_entity.pdbx_description
1 polymer ?
#
loop_
_entity_poly.entity_id
_entity_poly.type
_entity_poly.pdbx_seq_one_letter_code
_entity_poly.pdbx_strand_id
1 'polypeptide(L)'
;AFIQRVEQRKLLLDLAESFYTHTKELSVWMEGVQKQLSSDLCVCPDTVEALQTLISQQQQQQANTQEAEMSVIREGEDLILQLRPQGSSVAHVESVLQQLEESHLQLEELFHQRKIRLDVYLQLRILQQCTLEVTGEMDAWKQDLQKQSQDFSTEKLASPRLDDVNQDKLAQDKLALGQSRLVESSPEALTLAQQRIHRHMERRLAMNNMIYEVIQQGHDLQQYINEVQASGIELSEAEGGLSSQVEELQRLLQDKQKELQQIADHTHTHLEQNLQLRHLQSQVKQVLGWISEGEVMLSSCMLNSSCLSEAEQLQREHERLQQAIEALLHADSLQRTHQVALALQQRAELLVRSGHYDPDAVRSCAQTVALHWQTLMLRIEDRLKLVNASAAFYRTSQQVCGVLESLEQEYRREEDWCGGGDRQPEQLLPLINKHMEQKEAFLKACTLARRNAEVFLKYIHRNSVTMANISGHSVTVSGVTGVTEVTGHSRVPEQQVKGILSELLQRENRVLHFSGL
;
A
#
# COMPACT_ATOMS: atom_id res chain seq x y z
N ALA A 1 30.05 -104.85 -7.50
CA ALA A 1 29.56 -105.12 -6.13
C ALA A 1 30.45 -104.54 -5.02
N PHE A 2 31.76 -104.85 -4.93
CA PHE A 2 32.65 -104.27 -3.90
C PHE A 2 33.08 -102.84 -4.25
N ILE A 3 33.63 -102.63 -5.46
CA ILE A 3 34.11 -101.32 -5.93
C ILE A 3 33.00 -100.25 -5.84
N GLN A 4 31.80 -100.54 -6.36
CA GLN A 4 30.64 -99.64 -6.25
C GLN A 4 30.28 -99.27 -4.80
N ARG A 5 30.42 -100.19 -3.84
CA ARG A 5 30.17 -99.89 -2.41
C ARG A 5 31.26 -99.00 -1.82
N VAL A 6 32.51 -99.18 -2.25
CA VAL A 6 33.64 -98.33 -1.85
C VAL A 6 33.47 -96.92 -2.43
N GLU A 7 33.11 -96.80 -3.71
CA GLU A 7 32.84 -95.52 -4.37
C GLU A 7 31.64 -94.80 -3.73
N GLN A 8 30.56 -95.52 -3.44
CA GLN A 8 29.39 -94.95 -2.76
C GLN A 8 29.71 -94.50 -1.33
N ARG A 9 30.55 -95.26 -0.60
CA ARG A 9 31.01 -94.87 0.73
C ARG A 9 31.93 -93.65 0.69
N LYS A 10 32.80 -93.56 -0.33
CA LYS A 10 33.65 -92.40 -0.57
C LYS A 10 32.80 -91.15 -0.82
N LEU A 11 31.83 -91.22 -1.73
CA LEU A 11 30.91 -90.12 -2.02
C LEU A 11 30.19 -89.61 -0.76
N LEU A 12 29.69 -90.51 0.09
CA LEU A 12 29.04 -90.14 1.35
C LEU A 12 30.00 -89.45 2.34
N LEU A 13 31.26 -89.89 2.40
CA LEU A 13 32.27 -89.25 3.23
C LEU A 13 32.62 -87.87 2.70
N ASP A 14 32.80 -87.72 1.38
CA ASP A 14 33.08 -86.45 0.73
C ASP A 14 31.92 -85.45 0.95
N LEU A 15 30.66 -85.90 0.83
CA LEU A 15 29.47 -85.08 1.12
C LEU A 15 29.38 -84.69 2.60
N ALA A 16 29.64 -85.62 3.52
CA ALA A 16 29.62 -85.34 4.95
C ALA A 16 30.76 -84.39 5.35
N GLU A 17 31.97 -84.58 4.83
CA GLU A 17 33.11 -83.71 5.07
C GLU A 17 32.84 -82.28 4.60
N SER A 18 32.28 -82.11 3.39
CA SER A 18 31.82 -80.81 2.88
C SER A 18 30.81 -80.17 3.81
N PHE A 19 29.69 -80.86 4.09
CA PHE A 19 28.60 -80.34 4.89
C PHE A 19 29.06 -79.90 6.29
N TYR A 20 29.79 -80.74 7.03
CA TYR A 20 30.23 -80.40 8.38
C TYR A 20 31.31 -79.30 8.39
N THR A 21 32.14 -79.21 7.35
CA THR A 21 33.14 -78.14 7.21
C THR A 21 32.45 -76.81 6.96
N HIS A 22 31.58 -76.73 5.95
CA HIS A 22 30.87 -75.49 5.62
C HIS A 22 29.90 -75.06 6.72
N THR A 23 29.24 -76.01 7.41
CA THR A 23 28.40 -75.68 8.59
C THR A 23 29.22 -75.00 9.69
N LYS A 24 30.42 -75.50 9.97
CA LYS A 24 31.29 -74.92 11.00
C LYS A 24 31.80 -73.54 10.60
N GLU A 25 32.23 -73.38 9.35
CA GLU A 25 32.68 -72.10 8.81
C GLU A 25 31.55 -71.05 8.84
N LEU A 26 30.34 -71.44 8.41
CA LEU A 26 29.16 -70.59 8.46
C LEU A 26 28.78 -70.22 9.90
N SER A 27 28.83 -71.17 10.84
CA SER A 27 28.55 -70.90 12.25
C SER A 27 29.50 -69.84 12.83
N VAL A 28 30.81 -69.96 12.56
CA VAL A 28 31.81 -68.97 12.98
C VAL A 28 31.57 -67.60 12.33
N TRP A 29 31.19 -67.59 11.04
CA TRP A 29 30.83 -66.36 10.35
C TRP A 29 29.61 -65.70 10.97
N MET A 30 28.52 -66.44 11.19
CA MET A 30 27.28 -65.95 11.79
C MET A 30 27.50 -65.42 13.21
N GLU A 31 28.32 -66.08 14.03
CA GLU A 31 28.71 -65.54 15.35
C GLU A 31 29.45 -64.19 15.24
N GLY A 32 30.30 -64.03 14.22
CA GLY A 32 30.99 -62.78 13.92
C GLY A 32 30.02 -61.66 13.54
N VAL A 33 29.07 -61.97 12.65
CA VAL A 33 28.02 -61.03 12.23
C VAL A 33 27.10 -60.68 13.42
N GLN A 34 26.70 -61.66 14.22
CA GLN A 34 25.88 -61.45 15.42
C GLN A 34 26.54 -60.48 16.39
N LYS A 35 27.85 -60.62 16.65
CA LYS A 35 28.62 -59.69 17.48
C LYS A 35 28.68 -58.28 16.88
N GLN A 36 28.83 -58.18 15.55
CA GLN A 36 28.83 -56.90 14.84
C GLN A 36 27.45 -56.20 14.92
N LEU A 37 26.37 -56.94 14.76
CA LEU A 37 24.99 -56.43 14.80
C LEU A 37 24.56 -56.01 16.21
N SER A 38 25.03 -56.74 17.23
CA SER A 38 24.72 -56.52 18.65
C SER A 38 25.58 -55.44 19.30
N SER A 39 26.61 -54.93 18.62
CA SER A 39 27.46 -53.86 19.14
C SER A 39 26.70 -52.53 19.18
N ASP A 40 26.61 -51.92 20.37
CA ASP A 40 26.00 -50.61 20.62
C ASP A 40 26.79 -49.43 20.02
N LEU A 41 28.03 -49.66 19.59
CA LEU A 41 28.89 -48.70 18.90
C LEU A 41 28.44 -48.49 17.44
N CYS A 42 27.17 -48.15 17.25
CA CYS A 42 26.74 -47.57 15.99
C CYS A 42 27.09 -46.08 16.03
N VAL A 43 28.32 -45.74 15.62
CA VAL A 43 28.64 -44.37 15.20
C VAL A 43 27.76 -44.11 13.99
N CYS A 44 26.57 -43.54 14.21
CA CYS A 44 25.69 -43.18 13.12
C CYS A 44 26.32 -42.02 12.36
N PRO A 45 26.54 -42.16 11.04
CA PRO A 45 27.11 -41.11 10.23
C PRO A 45 26.30 -39.80 10.30
N ASP A 46 26.99 -38.69 10.12
CA ASP A 46 26.36 -37.36 10.15
C ASP A 46 25.68 -36.98 8.82
N THR A 47 25.79 -37.81 7.78
CA THR A 47 25.22 -37.54 6.46
C THR A 47 24.23 -38.61 5.98
N VAL A 48 23.27 -38.18 5.16
CA VAL A 48 22.24 -39.04 4.55
C VAL A 48 22.90 -40.09 3.65
N GLU A 49 23.89 -39.70 2.84
CA GLU A 49 24.56 -40.59 1.89
C GLU A 49 25.35 -41.69 2.61
N ALA A 50 25.98 -41.35 3.74
CA ALA A 50 26.74 -42.32 4.52
C ALA A 50 25.82 -43.33 5.20
N LEU A 51 24.65 -42.91 5.71
CA LEU A 51 23.62 -43.82 6.23
C LEU A 51 23.04 -44.71 5.13
N GLN A 52 22.71 -44.16 3.95
CA GLN A 52 22.23 -44.95 2.81
C GLN A 52 23.25 -46.00 2.36
N THR A 53 24.54 -45.63 2.36
CA THR A 53 25.64 -46.55 2.06
C THR A 53 25.72 -47.66 3.09
N LEU A 54 25.59 -47.34 4.38
CA LEU A 54 25.60 -48.32 5.47
C LEU A 54 24.41 -49.29 5.36
N ILE A 55 23.21 -48.79 5.07
CA ILE A 55 22.00 -49.60 4.85
C ILE A 55 22.21 -50.56 3.68
N SER A 56 22.80 -50.07 2.58
CA SER A 56 23.09 -50.89 1.40
C SER A 56 24.15 -51.96 1.69
N GLN A 57 25.20 -51.63 2.45
CA GLN A 57 26.20 -52.60 2.89
C GLN A 57 25.59 -53.68 3.78
N GLN A 58 24.71 -53.31 4.71
CA GLN A 58 24.01 -54.26 5.57
C GLN A 58 23.09 -55.20 4.76
N GLN A 59 22.32 -54.65 3.80
CA GLN A 59 21.48 -55.45 2.92
C GLN A 59 22.30 -56.47 2.12
N GLN A 60 23.47 -56.06 1.61
CA GLN A 60 24.36 -56.97 0.91
C GLN A 60 24.92 -58.04 1.86
N GLN A 61 25.29 -57.68 3.10
CA GLN A 61 25.78 -58.64 4.09
C GLN A 61 24.70 -59.66 4.48
N GLN A 62 23.45 -59.23 4.62
CA GLN A 62 22.30 -60.11 4.87
C GLN A 62 22.08 -61.08 3.70
N ALA A 63 22.02 -60.58 2.47
CA ALA A 63 21.85 -61.40 1.28
C ALA A 63 22.96 -62.45 1.10
N ASN A 64 24.22 -62.06 1.31
CA ASN A 64 25.36 -62.98 1.24
C ASN A 64 25.28 -64.08 2.31
N THR A 65 24.81 -63.73 3.52
CA THR A 65 24.67 -64.70 4.62
C THR A 65 23.56 -65.70 4.33
N GLN A 66 22.42 -65.22 3.80
CA GLN A 66 21.31 -66.06 3.37
C GLN A 66 21.70 -66.99 2.21
N GLU A 67 22.47 -66.51 1.23
CA GLU A 67 22.96 -67.35 0.13
C GLU A 67 23.89 -68.47 0.63
N ALA A 68 24.83 -68.15 1.53
CA ALA A 68 25.74 -69.12 2.13
C ALA A 68 24.99 -70.19 2.93
N GLU A 69 23.99 -69.78 3.71
CA GLU A 69 23.13 -70.71 4.46
C GLU A 69 22.32 -71.62 3.55
N MET A 70 21.67 -71.07 2.52
CA MET A 70 20.94 -71.88 1.54
C MET A 70 21.84 -72.90 0.84
N SER A 71 23.13 -72.59 0.64
CA SER A 71 24.11 -73.56 0.13
C SER A 71 24.35 -74.70 1.13
N VAL A 72 24.59 -74.40 2.40
CA VAL A 72 24.82 -75.41 3.44
C VAL A 72 23.58 -76.28 3.68
N ILE A 73 22.38 -75.69 3.64
CA ILE A 73 21.11 -76.42 3.74
C ILE A 73 21.00 -77.45 2.61
N ARG A 74 21.27 -77.03 1.36
CA ARG A 74 21.26 -77.95 0.20
C ARG A 74 22.26 -79.09 0.35
N GLU A 75 23.47 -78.81 0.84
CA GLU A 75 24.47 -79.86 1.11
C GLU A 75 23.96 -80.87 2.16
N GLY A 76 23.28 -80.39 3.21
CA GLY A 76 22.66 -81.25 4.22
C GLY A 76 21.50 -82.08 3.67
N GLU A 77 20.64 -81.49 2.85
CA GLU A 77 19.54 -82.19 2.16
C GLU A 77 20.05 -83.28 1.21
N ASP A 78 21.08 -82.97 0.42
CA ASP A 78 21.74 -83.93 -0.48
C ASP A 78 22.37 -85.09 0.30
N LEU A 79 23.01 -84.80 1.43
CA LEU A 79 23.57 -85.82 2.33
C LEU A 79 22.47 -86.73 2.90
N ILE A 80 21.35 -86.17 3.34
CA ILE A 80 20.18 -86.93 3.83
C ILE A 80 19.61 -87.83 2.73
N LEU A 81 19.46 -87.30 1.50
CA LEU A 81 18.97 -88.03 0.34
C LEU A 81 19.84 -89.25 0.02
N GLN A 82 21.16 -89.14 0.19
CA GLN A 82 22.10 -90.25 -0.06
C GLN A 82 22.19 -91.25 1.10
N LEU A 83 21.95 -90.81 2.34
CA LEU A 83 22.00 -91.66 3.54
C LEU A 83 20.74 -92.53 3.73
N ARG A 84 19.55 -92.00 3.37
CA ARG A 84 18.25 -92.66 3.59
C ARG A 84 18.11 -94.05 2.91
N PRO A 85 18.55 -94.26 1.65
CA PRO A 85 18.51 -95.58 1.00
C PRO A 85 19.43 -96.62 1.62
N GLN A 86 20.45 -96.20 2.40
CA GLN A 86 21.40 -97.10 3.04
C GLN A 86 20.96 -97.56 4.44
N GLY A 87 19.80 -97.11 4.93
CA GLY A 87 19.34 -97.39 6.30
C GLY A 87 20.21 -96.74 7.38
N SER A 88 21.01 -95.72 7.01
CA SER A 88 21.83 -94.96 7.95
C SER A 88 20.99 -93.93 8.71
N SER A 89 21.35 -93.65 9.97
CA SER A 89 20.67 -92.62 10.76
C SER A 89 20.95 -91.23 10.20
N VAL A 90 19.89 -90.45 9.93
CA VAL A 90 19.96 -89.06 9.46
C VAL A 90 19.69 -88.04 10.57
N ALA A 91 19.28 -88.50 11.75
CA ALA A 91 18.82 -87.66 12.86
C ALA A 91 19.84 -86.59 13.29
N HIS A 92 21.14 -86.89 13.20
CA HIS A 92 22.17 -85.90 13.53
C HIS A 92 22.27 -84.78 12.49
N VAL A 93 22.18 -85.11 11.20
CA VAL A 93 22.20 -84.11 10.11
C VAL A 93 20.95 -83.23 10.20
N GLU A 94 19.79 -83.83 10.47
CA GLU A 94 18.54 -83.10 10.71
C GLU A 94 18.65 -82.17 11.93
N SER A 95 19.26 -82.62 13.02
CA SER A 95 19.50 -81.78 14.21
C SER A 95 20.45 -80.61 13.94
N VAL A 96 21.47 -80.80 13.10
CA VAL A 96 22.42 -79.72 12.74
C VAL A 96 21.75 -78.69 11.83
N LEU A 97 20.96 -79.14 10.85
CA LEU A 97 20.17 -78.25 10.00
C LEU A 97 19.16 -77.44 10.83
N GLN A 98 18.50 -78.08 11.81
CA GLN A 98 17.58 -77.39 12.70
C GLN A 98 18.29 -76.31 13.56
N GLN A 99 19.48 -76.60 14.07
CA GLN A 99 20.29 -75.62 14.81
C GLN A 99 20.72 -74.45 13.92
N LEU A 100 21.08 -74.74 12.66
CA LEU A 100 21.44 -73.71 11.68
C LEU A 100 20.24 -72.77 11.43
N GLU A 101 19.05 -73.34 11.18
CA GLU A 101 17.82 -72.59 10.96
C GLU A 101 17.44 -71.74 12.19
N GLU A 102 17.54 -72.27 13.41
CA GLU A 102 17.32 -71.50 14.65
C GLU A 102 18.31 -70.33 14.79
N SER A 103 19.59 -70.54 14.45
CA SER A 103 20.61 -69.48 14.50
C SER A 103 20.41 -68.42 13.42
N HIS A 104 19.96 -68.82 12.22
CA HIS A 104 19.62 -67.89 11.15
C HIS A 104 18.43 -67.01 11.54
N LEU A 105 17.35 -67.59 12.09
CA LEU A 105 16.19 -66.83 12.54
C LEU A 105 16.57 -65.77 13.59
N GLN A 106 17.47 -66.11 14.51
CA GLN A 106 18.00 -65.13 15.48
C GLN A 106 18.80 -64.01 14.80
N LEU A 107 19.59 -64.35 13.79
CA LEU A 107 20.40 -63.38 13.05
C LEU A 107 19.52 -62.46 12.18
N GLU A 108 18.48 -63.00 11.53
CA GLU A 108 17.50 -62.25 10.75
C GLU A 108 16.75 -61.24 11.60
N GLU A 109 16.36 -61.61 12.83
CA GLU A 109 15.76 -60.67 13.78
C GLU A 109 16.72 -59.52 14.11
N LEU A 110 18.01 -59.79 14.33
CA LEU A 110 19.02 -58.75 14.57
C LEU A 110 19.23 -57.85 13.34
N PHE A 111 19.25 -58.41 12.14
CA PHE A 111 19.29 -57.64 10.89
C PHE A 111 18.09 -56.73 10.77
N HIS A 112 16.89 -57.24 11.06
CA HIS A 112 15.63 -56.50 11.02
C HIS A 112 15.62 -55.33 12.01
N GLN A 113 15.95 -55.59 13.28
CA GLN A 113 16.02 -54.56 14.32
C GLN A 113 17.04 -53.48 13.98
N ARG A 114 18.22 -53.86 13.48
CA ARG A 114 19.23 -52.88 13.06
C ARG A 114 18.78 -52.08 11.86
N LYS A 115 18.08 -52.68 10.89
CA LYS A 115 17.52 -51.96 9.74
C LYS A 115 16.54 -50.87 10.20
N ILE A 116 15.61 -51.21 11.09
CA ILE A 116 14.67 -50.24 11.67
C ILE A 116 15.42 -49.09 12.36
N ARG A 117 16.45 -49.40 13.16
CA ARG A 117 17.30 -48.37 13.79
C ARG A 117 17.91 -47.45 12.75
N LEU A 118 18.53 -47.99 11.70
CA LEU A 118 19.14 -47.18 10.64
C LEU A 118 18.12 -46.34 9.87
N ASP A 119 16.92 -46.86 9.63
CA ASP A 119 15.84 -46.11 8.98
C ASP A 119 15.41 -44.91 9.84
N VAL A 120 15.30 -45.06 11.16
CA VAL A 120 15.03 -43.94 12.09
C VAL A 120 16.14 -42.88 12.01
N TYR A 121 17.41 -43.29 12.03
CA TYR A 121 18.53 -42.35 11.90
C TYR A 121 18.55 -41.64 10.54
N LEU A 122 18.20 -42.35 9.47
CA LEU A 122 18.12 -41.79 8.13
C LEU A 122 17.04 -40.71 8.07
N GLN A 123 15.83 -40.98 8.59
CA GLN A 123 14.76 -39.99 8.64
C GLN A 123 15.13 -38.78 9.50
N LEU A 124 15.84 -38.99 10.62
CA LEU A 124 16.34 -37.87 11.43
C LEU A 124 17.35 -37.01 10.66
N ARG A 125 18.29 -37.60 9.91
CA ARG A 125 19.24 -36.85 9.07
C ARG A 125 18.54 -36.09 7.94
N ILE A 126 17.54 -36.70 7.30
CA ILE A 126 16.71 -36.02 6.29
C ILE A 126 15.98 -34.82 6.91
N LEU A 127 15.35 -35.01 8.07
CA LEU A 127 14.67 -33.92 8.79
C LEU A 127 15.64 -32.78 9.13
N GLN A 128 16.84 -33.10 9.61
CA GLN A 128 17.88 -32.12 9.90
C GLN A 128 18.28 -31.33 8.64
N GLN A 129 18.48 -32.02 7.52
CA GLN A 129 18.80 -31.38 6.24
C GLN A 129 17.65 -30.47 5.77
N CYS A 130 16.41 -30.96 5.74
CA CYS A 130 15.25 -30.17 5.34
C CYS A 130 15.03 -28.97 6.26
N THR A 131 15.27 -29.12 7.57
CA THR A 131 15.20 -28.01 8.53
C THR A 131 16.26 -26.96 8.22
N LEU A 132 17.50 -27.35 7.90
CA LEU A 132 18.56 -26.43 7.50
C LEU A 132 18.24 -25.68 6.20
N GLU A 133 17.70 -26.38 5.20
CA GLU A 133 17.31 -25.79 3.92
C GLU A 133 16.18 -24.76 4.10
N VAL A 134 15.11 -25.14 4.81
CA VAL A 134 13.97 -24.23 5.05
C VAL A 134 14.38 -23.05 5.93
N THR A 135 15.18 -23.26 6.98
CA THR A 135 15.66 -22.13 7.82
C THR A 135 16.58 -21.19 7.03
N GLY A 136 17.39 -21.69 6.10
CA GLY A 136 18.15 -20.86 5.17
C GLY A 136 17.27 -20.00 4.26
N GLU A 137 16.21 -20.58 3.70
CA GLU A 137 15.23 -19.85 2.88
C GLU A 137 14.44 -18.82 3.70
N MET A 138 14.11 -19.13 4.95
CA MET A 138 13.47 -18.21 5.90
C MET A 138 14.37 -17.00 6.19
N ASP A 139 15.65 -17.23 6.47
CA ASP A 139 16.61 -16.16 6.75
C ASP A 139 16.88 -15.30 5.50
N ALA A 140 16.93 -15.90 4.31
CA ALA A 140 17.04 -15.15 3.06
C ALA A 140 15.82 -14.25 2.83
N TRP A 141 14.61 -14.79 2.99
CA TRP A 141 13.40 -13.98 2.84
C TRP A 141 13.26 -12.90 3.92
N LYS A 142 13.68 -13.19 5.16
CA LYS A 142 13.76 -12.21 6.25
C LYS A 142 14.65 -11.02 5.88
N GLN A 143 15.83 -11.28 5.31
CA GLN A 143 16.74 -10.24 4.85
C GLN A 143 16.12 -9.39 3.72
N ASP A 144 15.45 -10.04 2.76
CA ASP A 144 14.73 -9.34 1.69
C ASP A 144 13.63 -8.41 2.24
N LEU A 145 12.83 -8.87 3.20
CA LEU A 145 11.79 -8.07 3.84
C LEU A 145 12.38 -6.87 4.60
N GLN A 146 13.49 -7.06 5.30
CA GLN A 146 14.18 -5.98 6.02
C GLN A 146 14.76 -4.94 5.06
N LYS A 147 15.37 -5.38 3.95
CA LYS A 147 15.86 -4.49 2.91
C LYS A 147 14.72 -3.69 2.28
N GLN A 148 13.61 -4.34 1.98
CA GLN A 148 12.42 -3.67 1.45
C GLN A 148 11.90 -2.58 2.42
N SER A 149 11.91 -2.84 3.72
CA SER A 149 11.55 -1.84 4.74
C SER A 149 12.51 -0.64 4.77
N GLN A 150 13.81 -0.86 4.54
CA GLN A 150 14.80 0.21 4.47
C GLN A 150 14.62 1.06 3.22
N ASP A 151 14.35 0.43 2.07
CA ASP A 151 14.10 1.13 0.79
C ASP A 151 12.89 2.08 0.88
N PHE A 152 11.82 1.67 1.58
CA PHE A 152 10.70 2.57 1.85
C PHE A 152 11.06 3.75 2.76
N SER A 153 11.97 3.53 3.71
CA SER A 153 12.43 4.56 4.63
C SER A 153 13.33 5.59 3.93
N THR A 154 14.12 5.17 2.95
CA THR A 154 14.99 6.05 2.15
C THR A 154 14.19 6.84 1.11
N GLU A 155 13.16 6.26 0.47
CA GLU A 155 12.19 7.01 -0.36
C GLU A 155 11.55 8.18 0.43
N LYS A 156 11.27 7.98 1.72
CA LYS A 156 10.73 9.04 2.61
C LYS A 156 11.72 10.18 2.90
N LEU A 157 13.03 9.92 2.84
CA LEU A 157 14.10 10.89 3.11
C LEU A 157 14.55 11.66 1.87
N ALA A 158 14.41 11.08 0.67
CA ALA A 158 14.69 11.74 -0.60
C ALA A 158 13.66 12.84 -0.95
N SER A 159 12.53 12.90 -0.22
CA SER A 159 11.57 14.00 -0.30
C SER A 159 12.11 15.24 0.44
N PRO A 160 12.19 16.43 -0.19
CA PRO A 160 12.78 17.60 0.44
C PRO A 160 11.99 17.98 1.70
N ARG A 161 12.64 17.85 2.87
CA ARG A 161 12.20 18.39 4.15
C ARG A 161 12.68 19.85 4.24
N LEU A 162 11.82 20.74 4.73
CA LEU A 162 12.21 22.13 5.00
C LEU A 162 12.84 22.22 6.40
N ASP A 163 14.04 22.79 6.44
CA ASP A 163 14.54 23.50 7.62
C ASP A 163 13.71 24.79 7.83
N ASP A 164 13.59 25.17 9.09
CA ASP A 164 12.68 26.18 9.64
C ASP A 164 13.04 27.61 9.17
N VAL A 165 12.34 28.16 8.16
CA VAL A 165 12.51 29.57 7.73
C VAL A 165 11.17 30.24 7.36
N ASN A 166 10.84 31.30 8.12
CA ASN A 166 9.89 32.42 7.93
C ASN A 166 8.49 32.21 7.31
N GLN A 167 7.47 32.61 8.07
CA GLN A 167 6.02 32.38 7.85
C GLN A 167 5.42 33.02 6.58
N ASP A 168 5.99 34.08 6.01
CA ASP A 168 5.37 34.81 4.87
C ASP A 168 5.72 34.27 3.47
N LYS A 169 6.78 33.45 3.34
CA LYS A 169 7.11 32.75 2.06
C LYS A 169 6.40 31.40 1.91
N LEU A 170 5.74 30.96 2.97
CA LEU A 170 5.24 29.60 3.16
C LEU A 170 4.07 29.24 2.22
N ALA A 171 3.25 30.20 1.78
CA ALA A 171 2.09 29.91 0.95
C ALA A 171 2.47 29.49 -0.49
N GLN A 172 3.48 30.15 -1.05
CA GLN A 172 3.90 29.94 -2.44
C GLN A 172 4.85 28.75 -2.57
N ASP A 173 5.75 28.56 -1.60
CA ASP A 173 6.60 27.36 -1.52
C ASP A 173 5.79 26.09 -1.20
N LYS A 174 4.70 26.18 -0.41
CA LYS A 174 3.78 25.04 -0.18
C LYS A 174 3.01 24.62 -1.45
N LEU A 175 2.66 25.56 -2.32
CA LEU A 175 2.02 25.28 -3.62
C LEU A 175 2.98 24.54 -4.57
N ALA A 176 4.24 24.97 -4.65
CA ALA A 176 5.27 24.33 -5.47
C ALA A 176 5.71 22.94 -4.94
N LEU A 177 5.88 22.79 -3.62
CA LEU A 177 6.25 21.50 -3.00
C LEU A 177 5.10 20.49 -2.97
N GLY A 178 3.86 20.94 -2.77
CA GLY A 178 2.67 20.09 -2.85
C GLY A 178 2.51 19.48 -4.23
N GLN A 179 2.81 20.25 -5.28
CA GLN A 179 2.88 19.74 -6.66
C GLN A 179 4.03 18.73 -6.81
N SER A 180 5.24 19.00 -6.29
CA SER A 180 6.39 18.09 -6.38
C SER A 180 6.16 16.72 -5.71
N ARG A 181 5.47 16.64 -4.56
CA ARG A 181 5.13 15.37 -3.89
C ARG A 181 3.98 14.59 -4.52
N LEU A 182 3.20 15.21 -5.40
CA LEU A 182 2.06 14.60 -6.11
C LEU A 182 2.44 14.06 -7.51
N VAL A 183 3.63 14.41 -8.01
CA VAL A 183 4.12 14.07 -9.37
C VAL A 183 4.26 12.56 -9.61
N GLU A 184 4.38 11.72 -8.57
CA GLU A 184 4.51 10.26 -8.73
C GLU A 184 3.19 9.49 -8.88
N SER A 185 2.02 10.14 -8.94
CA SER A 185 0.75 9.44 -9.15
C SER A 185 0.52 9.10 -10.63
N SER A 186 1.23 8.07 -11.11
CA SER A 186 0.94 7.40 -12.38
C SER A 186 0.06 6.16 -12.15
N PRO A 187 -0.80 5.77 -13.10
CA PRO A 187 -1.55 4.50 -13.01
C PRO A 187 -0.63 3.29 -12.88
N GLU A 188 0.60 3.38 -13.41
CA GLU A 188 1.64 2.37 -13.25
C GLU A 188 2.08 2.18 -11.80
N ALA A 189 2.17 3.26 -11.02
CA ALA A 189 2.56 3.20 -9.60
C ALA A 189 1.51 2.47 -8.73
N LEU A 190 0.21 2.61 -9.06
CA LEU A 190 -0.86 1.88 -8.39
C LEU A 190 -0.79 0.38 -8.70
N THR A 191 -0.64 0.04 -9.97
CA THR A 191 -0.49 -1.36 -10.43
C THR A 191 0.75 -2.00 -9.82
N LEU A 192 1.86 -1.28 -9.74
CA LEU A 192 3.10 -1.78 -9.11
C LEU A 192 2.89 -2.04 -7.61
N ALA A 193 2.19 -1.16 -6.89
CA ALA A 193 1.87 -1.38 -5.48
C ALA A 193 0.99 -2.63 -5.27
N GLN A 194 -0.01 -2.86 -6.14
CA GLN A 194 -0.83 -4.08 -6.12
C GLN A 194 0.00 -5.33 -6.40
N GLN A 195 0.88 -5.29 -7.41
CA GLN A 195 1.78 -6.39 -7.76
C GLN A 195 2.75 -6.72 -6.61
N ARG A 196 3.25 -5.71 -5.88
CA ARG A 196 4.11 -5.92 -4.70
C ARG A 196 3.39 -6.70 -3.60
N ILE A 197 2.12 -6.38 -3.32
CA ILE A 197 1.30 -7.13 -2.35
C ILE A 197 1.10 -8.57 -2.83
N HIS A 198 0.74 -8.76 -4.10
CA HIS A 198 0.52 -10.08 -4.67
C HIS A 198 1.76 -10.98 -4.56
N ARG A 199 2.93 -10.49 -5.02
CA ARG A 199 4.20 -11.22 -4.91
C ARG A 199 4.56 -11.56 -3.47
N HIS A 200 4.31 -10.64 -2.53
CA HIS A 200 4.53 -10.88 -1.11
C HIS A 200 3.62 -11.99 -0.58
N MET A 201 2.33 -12.00 -0.95
CA MET A 201 1.39 -13.08 -0.60
C MET A 201 1.81 -14.44 -1.17
N GLU A 202 2.22 -14.49 -2.43
CA GLU A 202 2.69 -15.72 -3.07
C GLU A 202 3.93 -16.28 -2.37
N ARG A 203 4.92 -15.42 -2.08
CA ARG A 203 6.14 -15.85 -1.35
C ARG A 203 5.81 -16.30 0.07
N ARG A 204 4.89 -15.62 0.77
CA ARG A 204 4.42 -16.02 2.10
C ARG A 204 3.74 -17.39 2.08
N LEU A 205 2.89 -17.64 1.09
CA LEU A 205 2.24 -18.94 0.92
C LEU A 205 3.26 -20.05 0.64
N ALA A 206 4.19 -19.82 -0.29
CA ALA A 206 5.24 -20.79 -0.61
C ALA A 206 6.09 -21.13 0.62
N MET A 207 6.52 -20.12 1.39
CA MET A 207 7.27 -20.31 2.63
C MET A 207 6.47 -21.11 3.67
N ASN A 208 5.19 -20.76 3.88
CA ASN A 208 4.34 -21.47 4.82
C ASN A 208 4.13 -22.94 4.45
N ASN A 209 4.00 -23.25 3.16
CA ASN A 209 3.90 -24.62 2.69
C ASN A 209 5.19 -25.41 2.96
N MET A 210 6.35 -24.82 2.65
CA MET A 210 7.66 -25.44 2.93
C MET A 210 7.84 -25.72 4.43
N ILE A 211 7.53 -24.75 5.30
CA ILE A 211 7.60 -24.92 6.75
C ILE A 211 6.64 -26.01 7.22
N TYR A 212 5.41 -26.02 6.70
CA TYR A 212 4.40 -27.02 7.05
C TYR A 212 4.86 -28.44 6.72
N GLU A 213 5.41 -28.66 5.52
CA GLU A 213 5.93 -29.97 5.10
C GLU A 213 7.01 -30.49 6.05
N VAL A 214 7.98 -29.65 6.45
CA VAL A 214 9.04 -30.04 7.39
C VAL A 214 8.48 -30.33 8.79
N ILE A 215 7.52 -29.53 9.27
CA ILE A 215 6.87 -29.79 10.57
C ILE A 215 6.13 -31.12 10.56
N GLN A 216 5.40 -31.44 9.49
CA GLN A 216 4.70 -32.71 9.34
C GLN A 216 5.69 -33.88 9.31
N GLN A 217 6.80 -33.77 8.56
CA GLN A 217 7.85 -34.79 8.57
C GLN A 217 8.41 -35.03 9.98
N GLY A 218 8.58 -33.98 10.78
CA GLY A 218 8.98 -34.11 12.18
C GLY A 218 7.94 -34.84 13.04
N HIS A 219 6.64 -34.60 12.83
CA HIS A 219 5.58 -35.30 13.56
C HIS A 219 5.49 -36.77 13.17
N ASP A 220 5.60 -37.06 11.87
CA ASP A 220 5.61 -38.44 11.35
C ASP A 220 6.81 -39.21 11.91
N LEU A 221 8.00 -38.59 11.95
CA LEU A 221 9.19 -39.19 12.55
C LEU A 221 9.04 -39.43 14.05
N GLN A 222 8.45 -38.47 14.78
CA GLN A 222 8.18 -38.63 16.21
C GLN A 222 7.23 -39.80 16.48
N GLN A 223 6.18 -39.94 15.66
CA GLN A 223 5.28 -41.08 15.74
C GLN A 223 6.02 -42.38 15.45
N TYR A 224 6.85 -42.42 14.41
CA TYR A 224 7.64 -43.60 14.05
C TYR A 224 8.59 -44.02 15.17
N ILE A 225 9.29 -43.07 15.81
CA ILE A 225 10.15 -43.33 16.98
C ILE A 225 9.34 -43.98 18.11
N ASN A 226 8.16 -43.44 18.42
CA ASN A 226 7.31 -43.97 19.49
C ASN A 226 6.83 -45.40 19.19
N GLU A 227 6.46 -45.69 17.95
CA GLU A 227 6.04 -47.04 17.51
C GLU A 227 7.19 -48.05 17.59
N VAL A 228 8.40 -47.65 17.19
CA VAL A 228 9.62 -48.48 17.28
C VAL A 228 10.00 -48.76 18.73
N GLN A 229 9.88 -47.76 19.62
CA GLN A 229 10.11 -47.98 21.05
C GLN A 229 9.05 -48.89 21.67
N ALA A 230 7.78 -48.76 21.24
CA ALA A 230 6.69 -49.60 21.72
C ALA A 230 6.83 -51.07 21.28
N SER A 231 7.54 -51.35 20.17
CA SER A 231 7.84 -52.72 19.75
C SER A 231 9.01 -53.37 20.50
N GLY A 232 9.69 -52.63 21.38
CA GLY A 232 10.80 -53.13 22.20
C GLY A 232 12.18 -52.98 21.56
N ILE A 233 12.30 -52.24 20.44
CA ILE A 233 13.59 -51.96 19.81
C ILE A 233 14.24 -50.76 20.53
N GLU A 234 15.39 -51.00 21.13
CA GLU A 234 16.16 -49.96 21.81
C GLU A 234 16.83 -49.01 20.81
N LEU A 235 16.51 -47.72 20.90
CA LEU A 235 17.18 -46.65 20.16
C LEU A 235 18.27 -46.08 21.07
N SER A 236 19.54 -46.23 20.67
CA SER A 236 20.70 -45.86 21.51
C SER A 236 20.63 -44.41 22.03
N GLU A 237 20.94 -44.25 23.32
CA GLU A 237 21.00 -42.96 24.02
C GLU A 237 22.27 -42.18 23.68
N ALA A 238 22.41 -41.73 22.43
CA ALA A 238 23.28 -40.57 22.19
C ALA A 238 22.71 -39.37 22.97
N GLU A 239 23.56 -38.53 23.58
CA GLU A 239 23.17 -37.45 24.50
C GLU A 239 21.87 -36.74 24.06
N GLY A 240 20.83 -36.84 24.88
CA GLY A 240 19.52 -36.21 24.67
C GLY A 240 18.42 -37.11 24.08
N GLY A 241 18.75 -38.24 23.43
CA GLY A 241 17.77 -39.15 22.82
C GLY A 241 17.11 -38.62 21.53
N LEU A 242 16.77 -39.51 20.60
CA LEU A 242 16.28 -39.13 19.26
C LEU A 242 14.99 -38.32 19.29
N SER A 243 14.05 -38.66 20.19
CA SER A 243 12.82 -37.91 20.42
C SER A 243 13.09 -36.44 20.76
N SER A 244 14.02 -36.18 21.69
CA SER A 244 14.36 -34.81 22.10
C SER A 244 15.00 -34.03 20.95
N GLN A 245 15.78 -34.69 20.09
CA GLN A 245 16.38 -34.02 18.93
C GLN A 245 15.31 -33.59 17.92
N VAL A 246 14.32 -34.45 17.65
CA VAL A 246 13.18 -34.10 16.78
C VAL A 246 12.39 -32.93 17.38
N GLU A 247 12.09 -32.98 18.68
CA GLU A 247 11.40 -31.90 19.39
C GLU A 247 12.17 -30.57 19.35
N GLU A 248 13.50 -30.62 19.48
CA GLU A 248 14.35 -29.43 19.41
C GLU A 248 14.34 -28.79 18.01
N LEU A 249 14.44 -29.61 16.96
CA LEU A 249 14.33 -29.14 15.56
C LEU A 249 12.97 -28.52 15.27
N GLN A 250 11.89 -29.16 15.73
CA GLN A 250 10.54 -28.63 15.58
C GLN A 250 10.37 -27.31 16.34
N ARG A 251 10.88 -27.21 17.57
CA ARG A 251 10.83 -25.98 18.37
C ARG A 251 11.60 -24.85 17.71
N LEU A 252 12.81 -25.11 17.23
CA LEU A 252 13.63 -24.16 16.48
C LEU A 252 12.86 -23.61 15.27
N LEU A 253 12.27 -24.50 14.47
CA LEU A 253 11.52 -24.12 13.28
C LEU A 253 10.28 -23.29 13.62
N GLN A 254 9.54 -23.64 14.68
CA GLN A 254 8.39 -22.88 15.16
C GLN A 254 8.76 -21.48 15.66
N ASP A 255 9.86 -21.36 16.41
CA ASP A 255 10.35 -20.07 16.90
C ASP A 255 10.76 -19.15 15.73
N LYS A 256 11.49 -19.71 14.75
CA LYS A 256 11.86 -19.02 13.51
C LYS A 256 10.62 -18.61 12.70
N GLN A 257 9.63 -19.49 12.59
CA GLN A 257 8.39 -19.23 11.85
C GLN A 257 7.65 -18.06 12.49
N LYS A 258 7.54 -18.04 13.82
CA LYS A 258 6.86 -16.96 14.55
C LYS A 258 7.56 -15.61 14.35
N GLU A 259 8.89 -15.58 14.40
CA GLU A 259 9.66 -14.36 14.14
C GLU A 259 9.42 -13.85 12.70
N LEU A 260 9.55 -14.74 11.71
CA LEU A 260 9.37 -14.41 10.30
C LEU A 260 7.95 -13.93 10.00
N GLN A 261 6.93 -14.56 10.60
CA GLN A 261 5.53 -14.19 10.43
C GLN A 261 5.27 -12.76 10.94
N GLN A 262 5.85 -12.37 12.08
CA GLN A 262 5.72 -11.00 12.59
C GLN A 262 6.30 -9.97 11.62
N ILE A 263 7.48 -10.26 11.05
CA ILE A 263 8.13 -9.39 10.08
C ILE A 263 7.30 -9.32 8.79
N ALA A 264 6.83 -10.45 8.29
CA ALA A 264 6.00 -10.53 7.09
C ALA A 264 4.68 -9.77 7.26
N ASP A 265 4.00 -9.90 8.40
CA ASP A 265 2.74 -9.19 8.69
C ASP A 265 2.95 -7.67 8.82
N HIS A 266 4.08 -7.25 9.41
CA HIS A 266 4.47 -5.84 9.44
C HIS A 266 4.70 -5.30 8.03
N THR A 267 5.46 -6.02 7.20
CA THR A 267 5.69 -5.64 5.80
C THR A 267 4.38 -5.61 5.01
N HIS A 268 3.49 -6.58 5.20
CA HIS A 268 2.18 -6.61 4.55
C HIS A 268 1.36 -5.36 4.88
N THR A 269 1.26 -5.02 6.16
CA THR A 269 0.58 -3.79 6.61
C THR A 269 1.17 -2.55 5.95
N HIS A 270 2.50 -2.47 5.84
CA HIS A 270 3.17 -1.36 5.19
C HIS A 270 2.86 -1.29 3.68
N LEU A 271 2.80 -2.43 2.99
CA LEU A 271 2.44 -2.50 1.57
C LEU A 271 0.98 -2.08 1.33
N GLU A 272 0.06 -2.48 2.20
CA GLU A 272 -1.35 -2.05 2.14
C GLU A 272 -1.47 -0.53 2.35
N GLN A 273 -0.77 0.01 3.34
CA GLN A 273 -0.72 1.45 3.58
C GLN A 273 -0.14 2.20 2.37
N ASN A 274 0.91 1.67 1.73
CA ASN A 274 1.46 2.25 0.50
C ASN A 274 0.42 2.28 -0.63
N LEU A 275 -0.34 1.20 -0.82
CA LEU A 275 -1.42 1.14 -1.80
C LEU A 275 -2.52 2.18 -1.49
N GLN A 276 -2.91 2.33 -0.22
CA GLN A 276 -3.88 3.33 0.23
C GLN A 276 -3.39 4.76 -0.07
N LEU A 277 -2.12 5.06 0.16
CA LEU A 277 -1.52 6.35 -0.19
C LEU A 277 -1.52 6.59 -1.70
N ARG A 278 -1.15 5.60 -2.52
CA ARG A 278 -1.17 5.73 -3.99
C ARG A 278 -2.60 5.97 -4.52
N HIS A 279 -3.59 5.31 -3.93
CA HIS A 279 -5.00 5.56 -4.24
C HIS A 279 -5.44 6.97 -3.82
N LEU A 280 -5.01 7.45 -2.65
CA LEU A 280 -5.25 8.83 -2.20
C LEU A 280 -4.65 9.86 -3.16
N GLN A 281 -3.39 9.68 -3.55
CA GLN A 281 -2.72 10.58 -4.48
C GLN A 281 -3.41 10.60 -5.86
N SER A 282 -3.88 9.44 -6.36
CA SER A 282 -4.64 9.36 -7.61
C SER A 282 -5.95 10.16 -7.54
N GLN A 283 -6.70 10.03 -6.45
CA GLN A 283 -7.93 10.81 -6.23
C GLN A 283 -7.66 12.30 -6.08
N VAL A 284 -6.60 12.68 -5.36
CA VAL A 284 -6.17 14.08 -5.24
C VAL A 284 -5.85 14.67 -6.61
N LYS A 285 -5.12 13.94 -7.47
CA LYS A 285 -4.81 14.40 -8.82
C LYS A 285 -6.06 14.64 -9.66
N GLN A 286 -7.06 13.75 -9.57
CA GLN A 286 -8.33 13.92 -10.25
C GLN A 286 -9.06 15.19 -9.78
N VAL A 287 -9.16 15.39 -8.46
CA VAL A 287 -9.82 16.58 -7.87
C VAL A 287 -9.08 17.86 -8.24
N LEU A 288 -7.75 17.86 -8.21
CA LEU A 288 -6.95 19.02 -8.61
C LEU A 288 -7.11 19.35 -10.11
N GLY A 289 -7.25 18.34 -10.98
CA GLY A 289 -7.55 18.54 -12.40
C GLY A 289 -8.85 19.33 -12.59
N TRP A 290 -9.91 18.93 -11.89
CA TRP A 290 -11.19 19.63 -11.91
C TRP A 290 -11.12 21.06 -11.35
N ILE A 291 -10.40 21.27 -10.25
CA ILE A 291 -10.19 22.61 -9.69
C ILE A 291 -9.44 23.49 -10.69
N SER A 292 -8.39 22.96 -11.33
CA SER A 292 -7.62 23.67 -12.34
C SER A 292 -8.47 24.05 -13.56
N GLU A 293 -9.38 23.19 -14.02
CA GLU A 293 -10.34 23.53 -15.08
C GLU A 293 -11.26 24.68 -14.65
N GLY A 294 -11.74 24.66 -13.40
CA GLY A 294 -12.49 25.76 -12.77
C GLY A 294 -11.73 27.09 -12.76
N GLU A 295 -10.45 27.06 -12.37
CA GLU A 295 -9.57 28.23 -12.35
C GLU A 295 -9.30 28.79 -13.75
N VAL A 296 -9.10 27.93 -14.75
CA VAL A 296 -8.92 28.32 -16.16
C VAL A 296 -10.18 29.00 -16.69
N MET A 297 -11.37 28.43 -16.43
CA MET A 297 -12.64 29.06 -16.83
C MET A 297 -12.80 30.44 -16.22
N LEU A 298 -12.58 30.57 -14.91
CA LEU A 298 -12.69 31.85 -14.20
C LEU A 298 -11.70 32.90 -14.74
N SER A 299 -10.50 32.48 -15.10
CA SER A 299 -9.48 33.37 -15.67
C SER A 299 -9.79 33.81 -17.10
N SER A 300 -10.59 33.04 -17.85
CA SER A 300 -10.95 33.35 -19.24
C SER A 300 -12.07 34.38 -19.38
N CYS A 301 -12.81 34.67 -18.30
CA CYS A 301 -13.95 35.58 -18.34
C CYS A 301 -13.58 37.06 -18.15
N MET A 302 -14.26 37.93 -18.90
CA MET A 302 -14.19 39.39 -18.77
C MET A 302 -14.50 39.82 -17.32
N LEU A 303 -13.76 40.79 -16.78
CA LEU A 303 -13.88 41.26 -15.38
C LEU A 303 -14.41 42.69 -15.25
N ASN A 304 -14.32 43.50 -16.31
CA ASN A 304 -14.57 44.92 -16.26
C ASN A 304 -15.71 45.31 -17.20
N SER A 305 -16.64 46.13 -16.70
CA SER A 305 -17.71 46.75 -17.49
C SER A 305 -17.47 48.25 -17.60
N SER A 306 -17.88 48.81 -18.73
CA SER A 306 -17.82 50.23 -19.05
C SER A 306 -19.20 50.92 -18.96
N CYS A 307 -20.29 50.16 -19.01
CA CYS A 307 -21.66 50.67 -18.95
C CYS A 307 -22.63 49.68 -18.27
N LEU A 308 -23.88 50.10 -18.02
CA LEU A 308 -24.89 49.25 -17.37
C LEU A 308 -25.15 47.95 -18.14
N SER A 309 -25.29 48.03 -19.46
CA SER A 309 -25.55 46.86 -20.33
C SER A 309 -24.46 45.79 -20.19
N GLU A 310 -23.20 46.22 -20.18
CA GLU A 310 -22.06 45.32 -19.96
C GLU A 310 -22.01 44.78 -18.53
N ALA A 311 -22.35 45.58 -17.52
CA ALA A 311 -22.39 45.12 -16.13
C ALA A 311 -23.47 44.04 -15.92
N GLU A 312 -24.65 44.22 -16.51
CA GLU A 312 -25.74 43.22 -16.47
C GLU A 312 -25.42 41.99 -17.32
N GLN A 313 -24.66 42.14 -18.41
CA GLN A 313 -24.11 41.01 -19.14
C GLN A 313 -23.10 40.23 -18.30
N LEU A 314 -22.18 40.90 -17.61
CA LEU A 314 -21.22 40.26 -16.70
C LEU A 314 -21.92 39.53 -15.54
N GLN A 315 -23.05 40.04 -15.03
CA GLN A 315 -23.89 39.33 -14.05
C GLN A 315 -24.40 38.00 -14.62
N ARG A 316 -25.02 38.04 -15.80
CA ARG A 316 -25.52 36.83 -16.48
C ARG A 316 -24.39 35.86 -16.84
N GLU A 317 -23.23 36.36 -17.25
CA GLU A 317 -22.05 35.54 -17.51
C GLU A 317 -21.48 34.91 -16.23
N HIS A 318 -21.48 35.63 -15.12
CA HIS A 318 -21.05 35.09 -13.82
C HIS A 318 -22.00 33.99 -13.33
N GLU A 319 -23.31 34.17 -13.43
CA GLU A 319 -24.29 33.14 -13.10
C GLU A 319 -24.11 31.88 -13.98
N ARG A 320 -23.91 32.07 -15.29
CA ARG A 320 -23.60 30.97 -16.20
C ARG A 320 -22.26 30.30 -15.91
N LEU A 321 -21.23 31.06 -15.53
CA LEU A 321 -19.95 30.53 -15.12
C LEU A 321 -20.06 29.74 -13.81
N GLN A 322 -20.84 30.24 -12.85
CA GLN A 322 -21.13 29.51 -11.63
C GLN A 322 -21.83 28.18 -11.95
N GLN A 323 -22.86 28.20 -12.80
CA GLN A 323 -23.53 26.99 -13.29
C GLN A 323 -22.59 26.06 -14.07
N ALA A 324 -21.66 26.60 -14.86
CA ALA A 324 -20.69 25.82 -15.64
C ALA A 324 -19.60 25.21 -14.76
N ILE A 325 -19.11 25.92 -13.74
CA ILE A 325 -18.22 25.39 -12.70
C ILE A 325 -18.96 24.32 -11.90
N GLU A 326 -20.22 24.57 -11.52
CA GLU A 326 -21.09 23.60 -10.86
C GLU A 326 -21.38 22.36 -11.73
N ALA A 327 -21.41 22.50 -13.06
CA ALA A 327 -21.66 21.42 -14.00
C ALA A 327 -20.41 20.61 -14.39
N LEU A 328 -19.25 21.27 -14.62
CA LEU A 328 -17.96 20.63 -14.89
C LEU A 328 -17.45 19.83 -13.69
N LEU A 329 -17.86 20.23 -12.48
CA LEU A 329 -17.62 19.49 -11.23
C LEU A 329 -18.61 18.32 -10.98
N HIS A 330 -19.25 17.83 -12.05
CA HIS A 330 -20.40 16.92 -12.11
C HIS A 330 -21.71 17.47 -11.51
N ALA A 331 -22.80 17.25 -12.26
CA ALA A 331 -24.15 17.79 -12.10
C ALA A 331 -24.69 17.87 -10.65
N ASP A 332 -25.25 19.05 -10.34
CA ASP A 332 -25.89 19.51 -9.10
C ASP A 332 -25.01 19.80 -7.85
N SER A 333 -23.69 20.06 -7.99
CA SER A 333 -22.86 19.78 -6.81
C SER A 333 -21.54 20.53 -6.51
N LEU A 334 -21.58 21.86 -6.35
CA LEU A 334 -20.58 22.54 -5.49
C LEU A 334 -20.48 21.84 -4.11
N GLN A 335 -21.63 21.38 -3.60
CA GLN A 335 -21.74 20.59 -2.39
C GLN A 335 -21.02 19.24 -2.48
N ARG A 336 -20.97 18.56 -3.64
CA ARG A 336 -20.32 17.25 -3.76
C ARG A 336 -18.82 17.36 -3.99
N THR A 337 -18.31 18.39 -4.67
CA THR A 337 -16.86 18.67 -4.67
C THR A 337 -16.37 18.96 -3.26
N HIS A 338 -17.13 19.77 -2.52
CA HIS A 338 -16.90 19.98 -1.09
C HIS A 338 -16.98 18.67 -0.29
N GLN A 339 -17.97 17.80 -0.54
CA GLN A 339 -18.07 16.48 0.11
C GLN A 339 -16.92 15.55 -0.27
N VAL A 340 -16.43 15.55 -1.52
CA VAL A 340 -15.30 14.73 -1.97
C VAL A 340 -14.01 15.23 -1.33
N ALA A 341 -13.78 16.55 -1.29
CA ALA A 341 -12.65 17.14 -0.59
C ALA A 341 -12.70 16.83 0.92
N LEU A 342 -13.88 16.93 1.55
CA LEU A 342 -14.08 16.59 2.96
C LEU A 342 -13.89 15.09 3.22
N ALA A 343 -14.40 14.22 2.34
CA ALA A 343 -14.23 12.78 2.44
C ALA A 343 -12.75 12.38 2.28
N LEU A 344 -12.01 13.01 1.37
CA LEU A 344 -10.57 12.82 1.23
C LEU A 344 -9.82 13.26 2.48
N GLN A 345 -10.22 14.38 3.09
CA GLN A 345 -9.63 14.87 4.33
C GLN A 345 -9.93 13.94 5.51
N GLN A 346 -11.19 13.49 5.67
CA GLN A 346 -11.58 12.52 6.68
C GLN A 346 -10.84 11.19 6.51
N ARG A 347 -10.68 10.72 5.27
CA ARG A 347 -9.91 9.49 4.99
C ARG A 347 -8.43 9.67 5.34
N ALA A 348 -7.83 10.79 4.95
CA ALA A 348 -6.45 11.10 5.31
C ALA A 348 -6.25 11.16 6.84
N GLU A 349 -7.20 11.75 7.56
CA GLU A 349 -7.16 11.81 9.03
C GLU A 349 -7.31 10.42 9.67
N LEU A 350 -8.20 9.57 9.16
CA LEU A 350 -8.32 8.18 9.60
C LEU A 350 -7.02 7.40 9.39
N LEU A 351 -6.38 7.53 8.22
CA LEU A 351 -5.10 6.89 7.93
C LEU A 351 -4.00 7.34 8.90
N VAL A 352 -3.90 8.65 9.16
CA VAL A 352 -2.93 9.19 10.12
C VAL A 352 -3.21 8.67 11.53
N ARG A 353 -4.48 8.68 11.96
CA ARG A 353 -4.90 8.18 13.29
C ARG A 353 -4.66 6.69 13.47
N SER A 354 -4.74 5.90 12.41
CA SER A 354 -4.42 4.47 12.43
C SER A 354 -2.92 4.17 12.40
N GLY A 355 -2.05 5.19 12.44
CA GLY A 355 -0.60 4.99 12.48
C GLY A 355 0.01 4.68 11.12
N HIS A 356 -0.44 5.35 10.05
CA HIS A 356 0.15 5.21 8.71
C HIS A 356 1.67 5.48 8.72
N TYR A 357 2.44 4.68 7.97
CA TYR A 357 3.91 4.76 7.95
C TYR A 357 4.46 6.12 7.45
N ASP A 358 3.72 6.79 6.56
CA ASP A 358 4.01 8.14 6.08
C ASP A 358 2.83 9.10 6.33
N PRO A 359 2.71 9.65 7.56
CA PRO A 359 1.61 10.55 7.89
C PRO A 359 1.78 11.94 7.26
N ASP A 360 3.02 12.34 6.91
CA ASP A 360 3.29 13.63 6.30
C ASP A 360 2.82 13.67 4.84
N ALA A 361 3.08 12.61 4.06
CA ALA A 361 2.57 12.50 2.69
C ALA A 361 1.03 12.47 2.64
N VAL A 362 0.40 11.73 3.58
CA VAL A 362 -1.06 11.67 3.71
C VAL A 362 -1.64 13.05 4.06
N ARG A 363 -1.06 13.75 5.04
CA ARG A 363 -1.48 15.12 5.39
C ARG A 363 -1.31 16.09 4.22
N SER A 364 -0.20 16.00 3.49
CA SER A 364 0.06 16.82 2.32
C SER A 364 -1.02 16.65 1.26
N CYS A 365 -1.48 15.43 1.00
CA CYS A 365 -2.56 15.15 0.04
C CYS A 365 -3.84 15.94 0.37
N ALA A 366 -4.30 15.88 1.63
CA ALA A 366 -5.50 16.58 2.06
C ALA A 366 -5.32 18.11 2.06
N GLN A 367 -4.18 18.60 2.55
CA GLN A 367 -3.88 20.03 2.62
C GLN A 367 -3.83 20.68 1.23
N THR A 368 -3.26 20.00 0.24
CA THR A 368 -3.18 20.53 -1.13
C THR A 368 -4.57 20.73 -1.72
N VAL A 369 -5.46 19.74 -1.60
CA VAL A 369 -6.86 19.87 -2.11
C VAL A 369 -7.60 21.00 -1.40
N ALA A 370 -7.50 21.06 -0.07
CA ALA A 370 -8.16 22.10 0.71
C ALA A 370 -7.71 23.52 0.32
N LEU A 371 -6.41 23.72 0.11
CA LEU A 371 -5.85 25.02 -0.28
C LEU A 371 -6.32 25.47 -1.67
N HIS A 372 -6.28 24.59 -2.67
CA HIS A 372 -6.70 24.93 -4.04
C HIS A 372 -8.21 25.19 -4.09
N TRP A 373 -9.00 24.36 -3.39
CA TRP A 373 -10.44 24.57 -3.28
C TRP A 373 -10.79 25.92 -2.63
N GLN A 374 -10.17 26.25 -1.50
CA GLN A 374 -10.39 27.53 -0.82
C GLN A 374 -10.00 28.71 -1.72
N THR A 375 -8.92 28.58 -2.49
CA THR A 375 -8.46 29.61 -3.42
C THR A 375 -9.48 29.85 -4.54
N LEU A 376 -9.96 28.79 -5.20
CA LEU A 376 -10.99 28.88 -6.23
C LEU A 376 -12.27 29.56 -5.70
N MET A 377 -12.75 29.13 -4.52
CA MET A 377 -13.95 29.70 -3.91
C MET A 377 -13.82 31.19 -3.60
N LEU A 378 -12.67 31.61 -3.04
CA LEU A 378 -12.39 33.03 -2.78
C LEU A 378 -12.43 33.84 -4.08
N ARG A 379 -11.91 33.29 -5.19
CA ARG A 379 -11.93 33.97 -6.49
C ARG A 379 -13.33 34.11 -7.08
N ILE A 380 -14.15 33.08 -6.98
CA ILE A 380 -15.56 33.13 -7.42
C ILE A 380 -16.30 34.20 -6.62
N GLU A 381 -16.11 34.24 -5.29
CA GLU A 381 -16.72 35.23 -4.41
C GLU A 381 -16.26 36.67 -4.72
N ASP A 382 -14.95 36.88 -4.92
CA ASP A 382 -14.40 38.18 -5.26
C ASP A 382 -14.92 38.68 -6.63
N ARG A 383 -15.09 37.79 -7.62
CA ARG A 383 -15.72 38.11 -8.91
C ARG A 383 -17.19 38.50 -8.73
N LEU A 384 -17.96 37.75 -7.94
CA LEU A 384 -19.37 38.06 -7.68
C LEU A 384 -19.54 39.45 -7.06
N LYS A 385 -18.72 39.79 -6.07
CA LYS A 385 -18.72 41.10 -5.41
C LYS A 385 -18.39 42.23 -6.40
N LEU A 386 -17.39 42.03 -7.25
CA LEU A 386 -17.00 43.00 -8.28
C LEU A 386 -18.15 43.27 -9.27
N VAL A 387 -18.73 42.20 -9.80
CA VAL A 387 -19.80 42.26 -10.80
C VAL A 387 -21.09 42.86 -10.22
N ASN A 388 -21.45 42.54 -8.97
CA ASN A 388 -22.60 43.15 -8.31
C ASN A 388 -22.38 44.63 -7.99
N ALA A 389 -21.17 45.00 -7.57
CA ALA A 389 -20.82 46.39 -7.32
C ALA A 389 -20.83 47.22 -8.61
N SER A 390 -20.37 46.66 -9.73
CA SER A 390 -20.43 47.34 -11.03
C SER A 390 -21.88 47.62 -11.45
N ALA A 391 -22.75 46.60 -11.40
CA ALA A 391 -24.15 46.75 -11.76
C ALA A 391 -24.89 47.75 -10.84
N ALA A 392 -24.62 47.72 -9.53
CA ALA A 392 -25.18 48.69 -8.59
C ALA A 392 -24.74 50.13 -8.91
N PHE A 393 -23.44 50.34 -9.17
CA PHE A 393 -22.91 51.66 -9.54
C PHE A 393 -23.53 52.19 -10.84
N TYR A 394 -23.53 51.40 -11.91
CA TYR A 394 -24.08 51.87 -13.20
C TYR A 394 -25.58 52.11 -13.14
N ARG A 395 -26.34 51.27 -12.42
CA ARG A 395 -27.80 51.44 -12.27
C ARG A 395 -28.13 52.71 -11.50
N THR A 396 -27.46 52.95 -10.37
CA THR A 396 -27.66 54.18 -9.59
C THR A 396 -27.21 55.41 -10.38
N SER A 397 -26.08 55.33 -11.09
CA SER A 397 -25.57 56.44 -11.90
C SER A 397 -26.53 56.83 -13.03
N GLN A 398 -27.08 55.84 -13.76
CA GLN A 398 -28.05 56.11 -14.82
C GLN A 398 -29.37 56.67 -14.27
N GLN A 399 -29.85 56.16 -13.13
CA GLN A 399 -31.05 56.68 -12.47
C GLN A 399 -30.87 58.14 -12.03
N VAL A 400 -29.71 58.47 -11.44
CA VAL A 400 -29.37 59.85 -11.04
C VAL A 400 -29.26 60.76 -12.27
N CYS A 401 -28.62 60.32 -13.36
CA CYS A 401 -28.56 61.08 -14.62
C CYS A 401 -29.95 61.36 -15.20
N GLY A 402 -30.86 60.38 -15.23
CA GLY A 402 -32.22 60.59 -15.74
C GLY A 402 -33.04 61.58 -14.89
N VAL A 403 -32.86 61.54 -13.56
CA VAL A 403 -33.46 62.53 -12.65
C VAL A 403 -32.84 63.91 -12.85
N LEU A 404 -31.51 64.01 -13.02
CA LEU A 404 -30.81 65.25 -13.32
C LEU A 404 -31.31 65.89 -14.61
N GLU A 405 -31.46 65.12 -15.69
CA GLU A 405 -31.98 65.60 -16.96
C GLU A 405 -33.41 66.13 -16.84
N SER A 406 -34.26 65.42 -16.09
CA SER A 406 -35.65 65.84 -15.83
C SER A 406 -35.72 67.13 -15.02
N LEU A 407 -34.91 67.24 -13.96
CA LEU A 407 -34.84 68.44 -13.12
C LEU A 407 -34.23 69.63 -13.87
N GLU A 408 -33.14 69.44 -14.62
CA GLU A 408 -32.56 70.49 -15.47
C GLU A 408 -33.58 70.99 -16.51
N GLN A 409 -34.40 70.11 -17.07
CA GLN A 409 -35.47 70.50 -17.98
C GLN A 409 -36.58 71.27 -17.27
N GLU A 410 -36.96 70.87 -16.06
CA GLU A 410 -37.98 71.53 -15.24
C GLU A 410 -37.54 72.94 -14.79
N TYR A 411 -36.28 73.11 -14.36
CA TYR A 411 -35.72 74.43 -13.98
C TYR A 411 -35.47 75.36 -15.18
N ARG A 412 -35.38 74.81 -16.40
CA ARG A 412 -35.28 75.61 -17.63
C ARG A 412 -36.63 76.06 -18.18
N ARG A 413 -37.76 75.62 -17.62
CA ARG A 413 -39.09 76.04 -18.07
C ARG A 413 -39.30 77.53 -17.77
N GLU A 414 -39.81 78.26 -18.76
CA GLU A 414 -40.15 79.69 -18.62
C GLU A 414 -41.51 79.92 -17.93
N GLU A 415 -42.28 78.85 -17.67
CA GLU A 415 -43.57 78.93 -16.96
C GLU A 415 -43.37 79.23 -15.47
N ASP A 416 -43.98 80.31 -15.00
CA ASP A 416 -43.97 80.69 -13.58
C ASP A 416 -44.83 79.72 -12.75
N TRP A 417 -44.21 79.10 -11.75
CA TRP A 417 -44.86 78.22 -10.79
C TRP A 417 -45.98 78.91 -10.00
N CYS A 418 -45.93 80.24 -9.87
CA CYS A 418 -46.95 81.07 -9.25
C CYS A 418 -48.09 81.46 -10.21
N GLY A 419 -48.00 81.08 -11.49
CA GLY A 419 -49.00 81.41 -12.51
C GLY A 419 -49.23 82.92 -12.64
N GLY A 420 -48.18 83.75 -12.52
CA GLY A 420 -48.30 85.20 -12.58
C GLY A 420 -48.99 85.84 -11.37
N GLY A 421 -49.15 85.10 -10.26
CA GLY A 421 -49.74 85.59 -9.00
C GLY A 421 -51.17 85.16 -8.72
N ASP A 422 -51.82 84.41 -9.63
CA ASP A 422 -53.23 83.96 -9.49
C ASP A 422 -53.43 82.73 -8.60
N ARG A 423 -52.35 82.03 -8.23
CA ARG A 423 -52.42 80.83 -7.37
C ARG A 423 -52.45 81.21 -5.88
N GLN A 424 -53.43 80.68 -5.15
CA GLN A 424 -53.54 80.91 -3.70
C GLN A 424 -52.39 80.23 -2.92
N PRO A 425 -51.93 80.78 -1.78
CA PRO A 425 -50.82 80.23 -0.99
C PRO A 425 -51.02 78.76 -0.57
N GLU A 426 -52.28 78.38 -0.34
CA GLU A 426 -52.70 77.02 0.02
C GLU A 426 -52.43 75.98 -1.10
N GLN A 427 -52.37 76.43 -2.35
CA GLN A 427 -52.06 75.60 -3.53
C GLN A 427 -50.56 75.54 -3.84
N LEU A 428 -49.76 76.49 -3.33
CA LEU A 428 -48.31 76.56 -3.52
C LEU A 428 -47.53 75.74 -2.49
N LEU A 429 -48.01 75.66 -1.24
CA LEU A 429 -47.38 74.88 -0.17
C LEU A 429 -47.12 73.40 -0.55
N PRO A 430 -48.08 72.67 -1.13
CA PRO A 430 -47.86 71.28 -1.57
C PRO A 430 -46.81 71.15 -2.67
N LEU A 431 -46.70 72.13 -3.56
CA LEU A 431 -45.71 72.15 -4.65
C LEU A 431 -44.30 72.40 -4.12
N ILE A 432 -44.16 73.32 -3.16
CA ILE A 432 -42.89 73.59 -2.47
C ILE A 432 -42.44 72.35 -1.67
N ASN A 433 -43.34 71.73 -0.93
CA ASN A 433 -43.03 70.51 -0.18
C ASN A 433 -42.60 69.38 -1.12
N LYS A 434 -43.33 69.15 -2.21
CA LYS A 434 -42.97 68.17 -3.25
C LYS A 434 -41.60 68.45 -3.86
N HIS A 435 -41.28 69.72 -4.11
CA HIS A 435 -39.99 70.13 -4.63
C HIS A 435 -38.85 69.87 -3.65
N MET A 436 -39.05 70.18 -2.37
CA MET A 436 -38.09 69.91 -1.30
C MET A 436 -37.86 68.41 -1.10
N GLU A 437 -38.93 67.60 -1.17
CA GLU A 437 -38.84 66.14 -1.15
C GLU A 437 -38.05 65.60 -2.35
N GLN A 438 -38.29 66.13 -3.55
CA GLN A 438 -37.55 65.77 -4.76
C GLN A 438 -36.07 66.16 -4.66
N LYS A 439 -35.75 67.35 -4.14
CA LYS A 439 -34.38 67.81 -3.88
C LYS A 439 -33.67 66.92 -2.86
N GLU A 440 -34.34 66.55 -1.78
CA GLU A 440 -33.80 65.65 -0.76
C GLU A 440 -33.57 64.23 -1.32
N ALA A 441 -34.53 63.70 -2.06
CA ALA A 441 -34.42 62.40 -2.73
C ALA A 441 -33.27 62.38 -3.76
N PHE A 442 -33.09 63.48 -4.50
CA PHE A 442 -32.01 63.67 -5.44
C PHE A 442 -30.63 63.66 -4.75
N LEU A 443 -30.45 64.45 -3.69
CA LEU A 443 -29.20 64.48 -2.92
C LEU A 443 -28.87 63.13 -2.29
N LYS A 444 -29.89 62.41 -1.81
CA LYS A 444 -29.75 61.02 -1.32
C LYS A 444 -29.28 60.09 -2.44
N ALA A 445 -29.81 60.23 -3.65
CA ALA A 445 -29.42 59.41 -4.80
C ALA A 445 -27.99 59.71 -5.28
N CYS A 446 -27.54 60.98 -5.33
CA CYS A 446 -26.15 61.35 -5.61
C CYS A 446 -25.17 60.79 -4.56
N THR A 447 -25.56 60.86 -3.28
CA THR A 447 -24.79 60.27 -2.18
C THR A 447 -24.66 58.75 -2.33
N LEU A 448 -25.76 58.08 -2.70
CA LEU A 448 -25.78 56.64 -2.97
C LEU A 448 -24.90 56.28 -4.18
N ALA A 449 -24.92 57.07 -5.26
CA ALA A 449 -24.07 56.86 -6.44
C ALA A 449 -22.58 56.93 -6.09
N ARG A 450 -22.17 57.94 -5.30
CA ARG A 450 -20.78 58.06 -4.80
C ARG A 450 -20.38 56.87 -3.94
N ARG A 451 -21.23 56.46 -3.00
CA ARG A 451 -20.98 55.30 -2.14
C ARG A 451 -20.85 54.00 -2.94
N ASN A 452 -21.72 53.79 -3.93
CA ASN A 452 -21.65 52.62 -4.81
C ASN A 452 -20.37 52.63 -5.66
N ALA A 453 -19.91 53.80 -6.10
CA ALA A 453 -18.65 53.94 -6.83
C ALA A 453 -17.43 53.62 -5.96
N GLU A 454 -17.40 54.09 -4.70
CA GLU A 454 -16.35 53.75 -3.74
C GLU A 454 -16.25 52.23 -3.53
N VAL A 455 -17.39 51.57 -3.36
CA VAL A 455 -17.47 50.11 -3.22
C VAL A 455 -16.98 49.41 -4.50
N PHE A 456 -17.38 49.90 -5.67
CA PHE A 456 -16.94 49.32 -6.94
C PHE A 456 -15.43 49.47 -7.16
N LEU A 457 -14.87 50.66 -6.93
CA LEU A 457 -13.42 50.93 -7.02
C LEU A 457 -12.62 50.04 -6.05
N LYS A 458 -13.12 49.85 -4.83
CA LYS A 458 -12.51 48.94 -3.86
C LYS A 458 -12.43 47.50 -4.40
N TYR A 459 -13.50 47.01 -5.03
CA TYR A 459 -13.50 45.65 -5.60
C TYR A 459 -12.65 45.53 -6.87
N ILE A 460 -12.58 46.57 -7.71
CA ILE A 460 -11.64 46.61 -8.86
C ILE A 460 -10.20 46.42 -8.35
N HIS A 461 -9.81 47.18 -7.33
CA HIS A 461 -8.47 47.09 -6.75
C HIS A 461 -8.21 45.72 -6.11
N ARG A 462 -9.14 45.22 -5.27
CA ARG A 462 -9.02 43.90 -4.63
C ARG A 462 -8.85 42.78 -5.66
N ASN A 463 -9.67 42.76 -6.71
CA ASN A 463 -9.59 41.72 -7.74
C ASN A 463 -8.26 41.77 -8.50
N SER A 464 -7.76 42.98 -8.80
CA SER A 464 -6.47 43.19 -9.45
C SER A 464 -5.29 42.67 -8.60
N VAL A 465 -5.32 42.91 -7.29
CA VAL A 465 -4.30 42.41 -6.35
C VAL A 465 -4.38 40.89 -6.19
N THR A 466 -5.58 40.33 -6.05
CA THR A 466 -5.80 38.88 -5.97
C THR A 466 -5.31 38.16 -7.23
N MET A 467 -5.52 38.74 -8.42
CA MET A 467 -5.01 38.20 -9.69
C MET A 467 -3.47 38.24 -9.79
N ALA A 468 -2.84 39.32 -9.30
CA ALA A 468 -1.40 39.52 -9.38
C ALA A 468 -0.61 38.59 -8.43
N ASN A 469 -1.08 38.40 -7.19
CA ASN A 469 -0.38 37.58 -6.19
C ASN A 469 -0.29 36.10 -6.56
N ILE A 470 -1.22 35.59 -7.36
CA ILE A 470 -1.32 34.15 -7.66
C ILE A 470 -0.67 33.80 -9.01
N SER A 471 -0.51 34.75 -9.94
CA SER A 471 0.19 34.53 -11.22
C SER A 471 1.72 34.58 -11.13
N GLY A 472 2.28 34.68 -9.91
CA GLY A 472 3.73 34.72 -9.69
C GLY A 472 4.41 36.05 -10.04
N HIS A 473 3.66 37.08 -10.42
CA HIS A 473 4.20 38.43 -10.59
C HIS A 473 4.28 39.15 -9.23
N SER A 474 5.43 39.02 -8.58
CA SER A 474 5.75 39.71 -7.32
C SER A 474 5.62 41.22 -7.45
N VAL A 475 4.70 41.84 -6.68
CA VAL A 475 4.87 43.23 -6.24
C VAL A 475 5.84 43.19 -5.08
N THR A 476 7.11 43.43 -5.37
CA THR A 476 8.09 43.74 -4.32
C THR A 476 7.74 45.11 -3.74
N VAL A 477 7.13 45.12 -2.55
CA VAL A 477 7.00 46.34 -1.75
C VAL A 477 8.36 46.62 -1.12
N SER A 478 9.29 47.19 -1.90
CA SER A 478 10.43 47.90 -1.34
C SER A 478 9.98 49.32 -1.02
N GLY A 479 9.95 49.64 0.27
CA GLY A 479 9.62 50.98 0.74
C GLY A 479 10.67 51.99 0.29
N VAL A 480 10.39 52.72 -0.78
CA VAL A 480 10.77 54.12 -1.02
C VAL A 480 9.71 54.69 -1.98
N THR A 481 9.22 55.88 -1.67
CA THR A 481 8.28 56.71 -2.45
C THR A 481 8.35 56.49 -3.96
N GLY A 482 7.34 55.83 -4.52
CA GLY A 482 7.18 55.66 -5.97
C GLY A 482 6.15 54.59 -6.29
N VAL A 483 4.93 55.02 -6.64
CA VAL A 483 3.87 54.14 -7.13
C VAL A 483 4.30 53.59 -8.49
N THR A 484 4.87 52.38 -8.54
CA THR A 484 5.14 51.70 -9.81
C THR A 484 3.84 51.14 -10.37
N GLU A 485 3.47 51.66 -11.53
CA GLU A 485 2.17 51.51 -12.14
C GLU A 485 1.94 50.10 -12.68
N VAL A 486 0.87 49.46 -12.23
CA VAL A 486 0.24 48.31 -12.92
C VAL A 486 -0.02 48.73 -14.37
N THR A 487 0.44 47.90 -15.30
CA THR A 487 0.35 48.06 -16.75
C THR A 487 -0.98 48.67 -17.22
N GLY A 488 -0.89 49.64 -18.14
CA GLY A 488 -1.93 50.62 -18.49
C GLY A 488 -3.31 50.10 -18.92
N HIS A 489 -3.51 48.78 -19.10
CA HIS A 489 -4.83 48.19 -19.35
C HIS A 489 -5.69 48.01 -18.08
N SER A 490 -5.11 47.96 -16.88
CA SER A 490 -5.87 47.74 -15.63
C SER A 490 -6.57 49.00 -15.09
N ARG A 491 -6.18 50.20 -15.55
CA ARG A 491 -6.68 51.48 -15.02
C ARG A 491 -7.88 52.05 -15.78
N VAL A 492 -8.20 51.51 -16.95
CA VAL A 492 -9.28 51.99 -17.81
C VAL A 492 -10.65 52.00 -17.11
N PRO A 493 -11.07 50.94 -16.40
CA PRO A 493 -12.36 50.92 -15.70
C PRO A 493 -12.39 51.90 -14.52
N GLU A 494 -11.27 52.01 -13.80
CA GLU A 494 -11.12 52.92 -12.66
C GLU A 494 -11.23 54.40 -13.10
N GLN A 495 -10.56 54.74 -14.20
CA GLN A 495 -10.62 56.08 -14.81
C GLN A 495 -12.02 56.41 -15.30
N GLN A 496 -12.73 55.42 -15.87
CA GLN A 496 -14.08 55.60 -16.35
C GLN A 496 -15.09 55.88 -15.22
N VAL A 497 -15.00 55.13 -14.10
CA VAL A 497 -15.82 55.38 -12.91
C VAL A 497 -15.56 56.78 -12.36
N LYS A 498 -14.30 57.19 -12.29
CA LYS A 498 -13.90 58.55 -11.86
C LYS A 498 -14.45 59.63 -12.80
N GLY A 499 -14.46 59.39 -14.12
CA GLY A 499 -15.05 60.29 -15.11
C GLY A 499 -16.55 60.49 -14.92
N ILE A 500 -17.31 59.40 -14.76
CA ILE A 500 -18.77 59.44 -14.53
C ILE A 500 -19.09 60.20 -13.23
N LEU A 501 -18.33 59.95 -12.16
CA LEU A 501 -18.50 60.68 -10.90
C LEU A 501 -18.24 62.18 -11.04
N SER A 502 -17.23 62.57 -11.81
CA SER A 502 -16.92 63.98 -12.06
C SER A 502 -18.05 64.67 -12.83
N GLU A 503 -18.63 64.01 -13.83
CA GLU A 503 -19.75 64.53 -14.60
C GLU A 503 -21.03 64.66 -13.75
N LEU A 504 -21.32 63.64 -12.93
CA LEU A 504 -22.43 63.66 -11.97
C LEU A 504 -22.30 64.83 -10.99
N LEU A 505 -21.11 65.05 -10.42
CA LEU A 505 -20.86 66.15 -9.49
C LEU A 505 -21.04 67.52 -10.16
N GLN A 506 -20.59 67.67 -11.41
CA GLN A 506 -20.79 68.92 -12.17
C GLN A 506 -22.27 69.19 -12.46
N ARG A 507 -23.05 68.17 -12.80
CA ARG A 507 -24.51 68.30 -13.01
C ARG A 507 -25.25 68.56 -11.69
N GLU A 508 -24.89 67.86 -10.62
CA GLU A 508 -25.43 68.10 -9.27
C GLU A 508 -25.25 69.56 -8.84
N ASN A 509 -24.04 70.11 -8.99
CA ASN A 509 -23.77 71.51 -8.68
C ASN A 509 -24.61 72.49 -9.52
N ARG A 510 -24.86 72.18 -10.80
CA ARG A 510 -25.73 73.00 -11.67
C ARG A 510 -27.18 72.99 -11.20
N VAL A 511 -27.73 71.81 -10.93
CA VAL A 511 -29.10 71.67 -10.40
C VAL A 511 -29.25 72.37 -9.05
N LEU A 512 -28.26 72.24 -8.15
CA LEU A 512 -28.29 72.92 -6.87
C LEU A 512 -28.25 74.45 -7.00
N HIS A 513 -27.50 74.97 -7.97
CA HIS A 513 -27.48 76.39 -8.31
C HIS A 513 -28.85 76.89 -8.79
N PHE A 514 -29.57 76.12 -9.62
CA PHE A 514 -30.94 76.46 -10.03
C PHE A 514 -31.97 76.31 -8.90
N SER A 515 -31.72 75.47 -7.90
CA SER A 515 -32.60 75.25 -6.74
C SER A 515 -32.36 76.17 -5.53
N GLY A 516 -31.31 76.99 -5.60
CA GLY A 516 -30.87 77.90 -4.52
C GLY A 516 -31.12 79.39 -4.83
N LEU A 517 -31.45 79.68 -6.09
CA LEU A 517 -32.28 80.83 -6.49
C LEU A 517 -33.75 80.42 -6.34
#